data_AF-A0A6V8L9M1-F1
#
_entry.id   AF-A0A6V8L9M1-F1
#
_cell.length_a   1.000
_cell.length_b   1.000
_cell.length_c   1.000
_cell.angle_alpha   90.00
_cell.angle_beta   90.00
_cell.angle_gamma   90.00
#
_symmetry.space_group_name_H-M   'P 1'
#
loop_
_entity.id
_entity.type
_entity.pdbx_description
1 polymer ?
#
loop_
_entity_poly.entity_id
_entity_poly.type
_entity_poly.pdbx_seq_one_letter_code
_entity_poly.pdbx_strand_id
1 'polypeptide(L)'
;MLPVVIVAGALVVAPETASATVVKRSAALAVNNLTEAAGWSTVDSGAVHAAVWRRGGVSDLGTLGGAESKATAINDRGEVVGSSQTATGVWRAFRWTEAAGMTELDVLSGANNCYANDVNILGQVVGYCIVGSSARPVLWSGGSVTDVDPSTIGNADMEGAAYSINDRGEIFGRQSIYLFVYAGGVRSQIGGTNIYATDRFGAINVRAEIVANAMASGFDTRARLWKGYYPGDPTGYYERFDLALLPGGTDSRVYDINASGESAGWSYSSVGSRAVLWNSDGAAQDLGHLGGAYSEGYGTNDRSEVVGTSSIASGEDHAFLWSGGTMTDLGTL
;
A
#
# COMPACT_ATOMS: atom_id res chain seq x y z
N MET A 1 -8.34 37.20 -67.57
CA MET A 1 -9.40 36.18 -67.46
C MET A 1 -8.83 35.02 -66.65
N LEU A 2 -9.53 34.63 -65.59
CA LEU A 2 -9.14 33.68 -64.54
C LEU A 2 -8.99 32.22 -65.06
N PRO A 3 -8.40 31.31 -64.26
CA PRO A 3 -7.53 30.20 -64.70
C PRO A 3 -8.26 28.86 -64.90
N VAL A 4 -7.57 27.93 -65.55
CA VAL A 4 -7.86 26.49 -65.48
C VAL A 4 -7.08 25.92 -64.29
N VAL A 5 -7.80 25.43 -63.28
CA VAL A 5 -7.24 24.67 -62.16
C VAL A 5 -7.33 23.19 -62.48
N ILE A 6 -6.19 22.49 -62.40
CA ILE A 6 -6.11 21.03 -62.29
C ILE A 6 -6.19 20.69 -60.80
N VAL A 7 -7.08 19.77 -60.39
CA VAL A 7 -6.78 18.86 -59.27
C VAL A 7 -7.42 17.49 -59.53
N ALA A 8 -6.56 16.48 -59.53
CA ALA A 8 -6.86 15.06 -59.48
C ALA A 8 -7.00 14.58 -58.02
N GLY A 9 -7.70 13.46 -57.83
CA GLY A 9 -7.59 12.64 -56.62
C GLY A 9 -8.71 12.86 -55.61
N ALA A 10 -9.62 11.90 -55.55
CA ALA A 10 -10.50 11.75 -54.40
C ALA A 10 -9.65 11.46 -53.15
N LEU A 11 -9.60 12.42 -52.23
CA LEU A 11 -9.13 12.16 -50.87
C LEU A 11 -10.26 11.43 -50.13
N VAL A 12 -10.15 10.11 -50.04
CA VAL A 12 -10.89 9.34 -49.05
C VAL A 12 -10.33 9.72 -47.69
N VAL A 13 -11.08 10.51 -46.94
CA VAL A 13 -10.81 10.70 -45.51
C VAL A 13 -11.13 9.36 -44.84
N ALA A 14 -10.10 8.61 -44.47
CA ALA A 14 -10.26 7.47 -43.56
C ALA A 14 -10.89 8.00 -42.26
N PRO A 15 -11.82 7.25 -41.62
CA PRO A 15 -12.34 7.67 -40.33
C PRO A 15 -11.16 7.81 -39.37
N GLU A 16 -11.10 8.92 -38.64
CA GLU A 16 -10.27 9.03 -37.45
C GLU A 16 -10.46 7.74 -36.66
N THR A 17 -9.36 7.01 -36.44
CA THR A 17 -9.38 5.85 -35.57
C THR A 17 -9.97 6.32 -34.25
N ALA A 18 -11.16 5.83 -33.90
CA ALA A 18 -11.72 6.01 -32.57
C ALA A 18 -10.60 5.65 -31.59
N SER A 19 -10.12 6.65 -30.84
CA SER A 19 -9.19 6.43 -29.75
C SER A 19 -9.83 5.38 -28.87
N ALA A 20 -9.23 4.20 -28.76
CA ALA A 20 -9.76 3.16 -27.89
C ALA A 20 -9.90 3.77 -26.49
N THR A 21 -11.12 3.82 -25.96
CA THR A 21 -11.37 4.34 -24.62
C THR A 21 -10.46 3.60 -23.65
N VAL A 22 -9.60 4.33 -22.95
CA VAL A 22 -8.71 3.74 -21.95
C VAL A 22 -9.59 3.15 -20.85
N VAL A 23 -9.43 1.85 -20.61
CA VAL A 23 -10.07 1.16 -19.49
C VAL A 23 -9.38 1.63 -18.21
N LYS A 24 -10.08 2.41 -17.39
CA LYS A 24 -9.54 2.93 -16.15
C LYS A 24 -9.69 1.93 -15.02
N ARG A 25 -8.71 1.93 -14.12
CA ARG A 25 -8.69 1.11 -12.90
C ARG A 25 -8.31 1.97 -11.70
N SER A 26 -8.64 1.50 -10.52
CA SER A 26 -8.20 2.13 -9.27
C SER A 26 -8.07 1.14 -8.11
N ALA A 27 -7.25 1.52 -7.14
CA ALA A 27 -7.20 0.86 -5.83
C ALA A 27 -6.91 1.89 -4.75
N ALA A 28 -7.66 1.81 -3.65
CA ALA A 28 -7.36 2.52 -2.42
C ALA A 28 -6.53 1.62 -1.51
N LEU A 29 -5.36 2.11 -1.08
CA LEU A 29 -4.37 1.33 -0.32
C LEU A 29 -4.38 1.65 1.17
N ALA A 30 -4.83 2.86 1.54
CA ALA A 30 -4.91 3.30 2.93
C ALA A 30 -6.14 4.18 3.15
N VAL A 31 -6.66 4.21 4.38
CA VAL A 31 -7.79 5.03 4.79
C VAL A 31 -7.54 5.63 6.16
N ASN A 32 -7.82 6.93 6.32
CA ASN A 32 -7.68 7.62 7.60
C ASN A 32 -9.00 7.61 8.41
N ASN A 33 -8.98 8.11 9.64
CA ASN A 33 -10.15 8.18 10.52
C ASN A 33 -11.18 9.28 10.11
N LEU A 34 -10.98 9.96 8.97
CA LEU A 34 -11.90 10.93 8.38
C LEU A 34 -12.67 10.38 7.16
N THR A 35 -12.51 9.09 6.83
CA THR A 35 -13.05 8.43 5.62
C THR A 35 -12.44 9.02 4.35
N GLU A 36 -11.16 9.41 4.42
CA GLU A 36 -10.38 9.76 3.25
C GLU A 36 -9.49 8.58 2.91
N ALA A 37 -9.49 8.17 1.64
CA ALA A 37 -8.69 7.06 1.17
C ALA A 37 -7.60 7.55 0.23
N ALA A 38 -6.42 6.93 0.26
CA ALA A 38 -5.32 7.22 -0.64
C ALA A 38 -4.86 5.95 -1.36
N GLY A 39 -4.41 6.11 -2.60
CA GLY A 39 -3.99 4.99 -3.44
C GLY A 39 -3.61 5.45 -4.84
N TRP A 40 -4.14 4.77 -5.85
CA TRP A 40 -3.84 5.11 -7.25
C TRP A 40 -5.04 4.93 -8.18
N SER A 41 -5.06 5.69 -9.26
CA SER A 41 -6.05 5.56 -10.33
C SER A 41 -5.42 5.80 -11.71
N THR A 42 -5.94 5.12 -12.72
CA THR A 42 -5.59 5.34 -14.12
C THR A 42 -6.20 6.66 -14.63
N VAL A 43 -5.38 7.51 -15.25
CA VAL A 43 -5.83 8.74 -15.92
C VAL A 43 -6.14 8.51 -17.40
N ASP A 44 -6.68 9.50 -18.11
CA ASP A 44 -7.08 9.39 -19.52
C ASP A 44 -5.96 8.94 -20.47
N SER A 45 -4.70 9.20 -20.12
CA SER A 45 -3.55 8.74 -20.91
C SER A 45 -3.24 7.25 -20.74
N GLY A 46 -3.88 6.57 -19.78
CA GLY A 46 -3.55 5.21 -19.36
C GLY A 46 -2.45 5.12 -18.29
N ALA A 47 -1.82 6.24 -17.93
CA ALA A 47 -0.84 6.29 -16.85
C ALA A 47 -1.52 6.11 -15.48
N VAL A 48 -0.74 5.69 -14.48
CA VAL A 48 -1.22 5.53 -13.09
C VAL A 48 -0.74 6.71 -12.26
N HIS A 49 -1.68 7.43 -11.66
CA HIS A 49 -1.40 8.53 -10.75
C HIS A 49 -1.85 8.21 -9.33
N ALA A 50 -1.11 8.77 -8.37
CA ALA A 50 -1.49 8.82 -6.98
C ALA A 50 -2.81 9.59 -6.85
N ALA A 51 -3.73 9.04 -6.09
CA ALA A 51 -5.07 9.59 -5.95
C ALA A 51 -5.50 9.63 -4.49
N VAL A 52 -6.37 10.59 -4.16
CA VAL A 52 -7.09 10.64 -2.88
C VAL A 52 -8.58 10.69 -3.14
N TRP A 53 -9.33 9.83 -2.45
CA TRP A 53 -10.79 9.82 -2.46
C TRP A 53 -11.30 10.50 -1.20
N ARG A 54 -12.17 11.48 -1.38
CA ARG A 54 -12.89 12.18 -0.32
C ARG A 54 -14.38 12.18 -0.63
N ARG A 55 -15.18 12.67 0.31
CA ARG A 55 -16.59 12.98 0.05
C ARG A 55 -16.66 13.98 -1.12
N GLY A 56 -17.14 13.53 -2.27
CA GLY A 56 -17.28 14.35 -3.47
C GLY A 56 -16.50 13.86 -4.70
N GLY A 57 -15.62 12.87 -4.54
CA GLY A 57 -14.96 12.21 -5.66
C GLY A 57 -13.48 11.93 -5.42
N VAL A 58 -12.79 11.65 -6.53
CA VAL A 58 -11.36 11.38 -6.58
C VAL A 58 -10.59 12.62 -7.01
N SER A 59 -9.41 12.84 -6.43
CA SER A 59 -8.50 13.91 -6.81
C SER A 59 -7.16 13.32 -7.24
N ASP A 60 -6.66 13.80 -8.39
CA ASP A 60 -5.33 13.46 -8.90
C ASP A 60 -4.28 14.25 -8.10
N LEU A 61 -3.28 13.54 -7.55
CA LEU A 61 -2.18 14.17 -6.81
C LEU A 61 -1.01 14.58 -7.72
N GLY A 62 -1.05 14.20 -9.00
CA GLY A 62 -0.02 14.47 -10.00
C GLY A 62 1.23 13.62 -9.82
N THR A 63 2.33 14.09 -10.40
CA THR A 63 3.65 13.42 -10.36
C THR A 63 4.77 14.42 -10.06
N LEU A 64 5.98 13.93 -9.80
CA LEU A 64 7.22 14.73 -9.72
C LEU A 64 7.79 15.07 -11.11
N GLY A 65 6.93 15.12 -12.14
CA GLY A 65 7.27 15.45 -13.52
C GLY A 65 7.44 14.25 -14.46
N GLY A 66 7.41 13.02 -13.93
CA GLY A 66 7.35 11.79 -14.72
C GLY A 66 5.93 11.36 -15.08
N ALA A 67 5.78 10.14 -15.59
CA ALA A 67 4.49 9.63 -16.06
C ALA A 67 3.64 9.01 -14.94
N GLU A 68 4.24 8.53 -13.85
CA GLU A 68 3.52 7.74 -12.85
C GLU A 68 3.75 8.21 -11.41
N SER A 69 2.75 7.96 -10.58
CA SER A 69 2.81 8.08 -9.12
C SER A 69 1.83 7.11 -8.46
N LYS A 70 2.09 6.74 -7.20
CA LYS A 70 1.19 5.92 -6.37
C LYS A 70 1.27 6.40 -4.93
N ALA A 71 0.11 6.67 -4.31
CA ALA A 71 0.05 6.85 -2.86
C ALA A 71 -0.05 5.49 -2.17
N THR A 72 0.58 5.37 -1.01
CA THR A 72 0.64 4.13 -0.20
C THR A 72 0.01 4.32 1.17
N ALA A 73 0.08 5.53 1.73
CA ALA A 73 -0.49 5.82 3.05
C ALA A 73 -1.03 7.24 3.18
N ILE A 74 -1.95 7.43 4.13
CA ILE A 74 -2.56 8.70 4.52
C ILE A 74 -2.75 8.74 6.04
N ASN A 75 -2.37 9.84 6.69
CA ASN A 75 -2.65 10.03 8.13
C ASN A 75 -3.91 10.90 8.37
N ASP A 76 -4.33 11.03 9.65
CA ASP A 76 -5.52 11.83 10.02
C ASP A 76 -5.33 13.35 9.86
N ARG A 77 -4.13 13.82 9.47
CA ARG A 77 -3.90 15.21 9.03
C ARG A 77 -4.12 15.40 7.53
N GLY A 78 -4.50 14.34 6.81
CA GLY A 78 -4.67 14.35 5.36
C GLY A 78 -3.35 14.39 4.59
N GLU A 79 -2.23 14.07 5.24
CA GLU A 79 -0.92 13.99 4.60
C GLU A 79 -0.80 12.64 3.92
N VAL A 80 -0.51 12.66 2.62
CA VAL A 80 -0.42 11.46 1.79
C VAL A 80 1.04 11.23 1.43
N VAL A 81 1.50 9.98 1.52
CA VAL A 81 2.85 9.60 1.09
C VAL A 81 2.80 8.49 0.06
N GLY A 82 3.90 8.33 -0.67
CA GLY A 82 4.04 7.28 -1.66
C GLY A 82 5.29 7.47 -2.50
N SER A 83 5.25 7.01 -3.74
CA SER A 83 6.35 7.18 -4.69
C SER A 83 5.88 7.76 -6.02
N SER A 84 6.71 8.59 -6.64
CA SER A 84 6.45 9.19 -7.95
C SER A 84 7.71 9.21 -8.81
N GLN A 85 7.51 9.06 -10.11
CA GLN A 85 8.56 9.24 -11.10
C GLN A 85 8.88 10.72 -11.27
N THR A 86 10.17 11.03 -11.30
CA THR A 86 10.68 12.32 -11.79
C THR A 86 10.64 12.37 -13.32
N ALA A 87 10.91 13.54 -13.90
CA ALA A 87 11.03 13.72 -15.35
C ALA A 87 12.09 12.80 -16.01
N THR A 88 13.06 12.29 -15.25
CA THR A 88 14.08 11.34 -15.73
C THR A 88 13.69 9.88 -15.54
N GLY A 89 12.48 9.60 -15.07
CA GLY A 89 11.95 8.24 -14.83
C GLY A 89 12.44 7.60 -13.52
N VAL A 90 13.08 8.38 -12.65
CA VAL A 90 13.60 7.90 -11.37
C VAL A 90 12.50 7.93 -10.31
N TRP A 91 12.39 6.89 -9.46
CA TRP A 91 11.39 6.83 -8.40
C TRP A 91 11.87 7.56 -7.14
N ARG A 92 11.02 8.45 -6.64
CA ARG A 92 11.24 9.22 -5.41
C ARG A 92 10.07 9.06 -4.47
N ALA A 93 10.39 9.00 -3.18
CA ALA A 93 9.39 9.09 -2.15
C ALA A 93 8.85 10.52 -2.14
N PHE A 94 7.54 10.68 -1.97
CA PHE A 94 6.91 11.99 -1.89
C PHE A 94 6.08 12.12 -0.62
N ARG A 95 5.83 13.37 -0.23
CA ARG A 95 4.76 13.78 0.66
C ARG A 95 3.87 14.78 -0.07
N TRP A 96 2.57 14.56 -0.01
CA TRP A 96 1.55 15.44 -0.54
C TRP A 96 0.71 16.01 0.60
N THR A 97 0.42 17.29 0.51
CA THR A 97 -0.60 17.96 1.33
C THR A 97 -1.42 18.86 0.43
N GLU A 98 -2.65 19.17 0.82
CA GLU A 98 -3.51 20.06 0.04
C GLU A 98 -2.86 21.45 -0.17
N ALA A 99 -2.13 21.94 0.84
CA ALA A 99 -1.48 23.25 0.79
C ALA A 99 -0.21 23.30 -0.08
N ALA A 100 0.57 22.21 -0.11
CA ALA A 100 1.88 22.19 -0.78
C ALA A 100 1.89 21.44 -2.11
N GLY A 101 0.86 20.65 -2.41
CA GLY A 101 0.91 19.66 -3.47
C GLY A 101 1.95 18.57 -3.20
N MET A 102 2.39 17.88 -4.24
CA MET A 102 3.39 16.82 -4.15
C MET A 102 4.79 17.40 -3.99
N THR A 103 5.49 16.99 -2.94
CA THR A 103 6.87 17.38 -2.64
C THR A 103 7.74 16.13 -2.48
N GLU A 104 8.95 16.16 -3.02
CA GLU A 104 9.93 15.08 -2.86
C GLU A 104 10.45 15.04 -1.41
N LEU A 105 10.57 13.82 -0.87
CA LEU A 105 11.26 13.58 0.41
C LEU A 105 12.76 13.40 0.18
N ASP A 106 13.57 13.76 1.18
CA ASP A 106 15.04 13.62 1.15
C ASP A 106 15.51 12.25 0.66
N VAL A 107 16.57 12.22 -0.14
CA VAL A 107 17.10 10.99 -0.72
C VAL A 107 18.28 10.49 0.11
N LEU A 108 18.25 9.21 0.50
CA LEU A 108 19.37 8.60 1.23
C LEU A 108 20.65 8.67 0.38
N SER A 109 21.78 9.04 0.99
CA SER A 109 23.04 9.19 0.26
C SER A 109 23.41 7.93 -0.53
N GLY A 110 23.71 8.12 -1.82
CA GLY A 110 24.01 7.02 -2.76
C GLY A 110 22.80 6.24 -3.26
N ALA A 111 21.57 6.61 -2.86
CA ALA A 111 20.38 5.94 -3.34
C ALA A 111 19.97 6.38 -4.74
N ASN A 112 19.56 5.42 -5.57
CA ASN A 112 19.02 5.70 -6.90
C ASN A 112 17.49 5.79 -6.91
N ASN A 113 16.79 5.04 -6.04
CA ASN A 113 15.34 5.12 -5.88
C ASN A 113 14.95 5.12 -4.40
N CYS A 114 13.84 5.77 -4.06
CA CYS A 114 13.27 5.72 -2.71
C CYS A 114 11.74 5.60 -2.78
N TYR A 115 11.15 4.89 -1.82
CA TYR A 115 9.73 4.58 -1.75
C TYR A 115 9.24 4.77 -0.32
N ALA A 116 8.17 5.55 -0.12
CA ALA A 116 7.47 5.65 1.15
C ALA A 116 6.36 4.58 1.22
N ASN A 117 6.24 3.92 2.36
CA ASN A 117 5.25 2.87 2.60
C ASN A 117 4.17 3.31 3.60
N ASP A 118 4.54 4.03 4.66
CA ASP A 118 3.60 4.39 5.72
C ASP A 118 3.95 5.73 6.38
N VAL A 119 2.96 6.40 6.99
CA VAL A 119 3.08 7.68 7.67
C VAL A 119 2.22 7.72 8.94
N ASN A 120 2.83 8.03 10.08
CA ASN A 120 2.09 8.16 11.34
C ASN A 120 1.51 9.58 11.53
N ILE A 121 0.75 9.79 12.62
CA ILE A 121 0.11 11.09 12.90
C ILE A 121 1.11 12.23 13.11
N LEU A 122 2.31 11.91 13.58
CA LEU A 122 3.41 12.87 13.78
C LEU A 122 4.07 13.28 12.46
N GLY A 123 3.71 12.64 11.34
CA GLY A 123 4.28 12.90 10.01
C GLY A 123 5.65 12.27 9.81
N GLN A 124 5.99 11.28 10.64
CA GLN A 124 7.14 10.43 10.41
C GLN A 124 6.76 9.41 9.33
N VAL A 125 7.62 9.28 8.33
CA VAL A 125 7.37 8.42 7.16
C VAL A 125 8.39 7.30 7.17
N VAL A 126 7.97 6.08 6.90
CA VAL A 126 8.88 4.93 6.73
C VAL A 126 8.79 4.35 5.34
N GLY A 127 9.85 3.65 4.95
CA GLY A 127 9.90 2.99 3.66
C GLY A 127 11.26 2.38 3.39
N TYR A 128 11.71 2.49 2.14
CA TYR A 128 13.03 2.00 1.75
C TYR A 128 13.65 2.81 0.61
N CYS A 129 14.98 2.85 0.59
CA CYS A 129 15.78 3.40 -0.50
C CYS A 129 16.70 2.33 -1.08
N ILE A 130 16.91 2.33 -2.39
CA ILE A 130 17.82 1.40 -3.07
C ILE A 130 19.19 2.07 -3.14
N VAL A 131 20.20 1.48 -2.49
CA VAL A 131 21.61 1.91 -2.55
C VAL A 131 22.42 0.80 -3.20
N GLY A 132 22.95 1.05 -4.40
CA GLY A 132 23.52 -0.01 -5.23
C GLY A 132 22.44 -1.03 -5.63
N SER A 133 22.58 -2.27 -5.16
CA SER A 133 21.59 -3.34 -5.35
C SER A 133 20.79 -3.67 -4.09
N SER A 134 20.99 -2.93 -2.99
CA SER A 134 20.40 -3.25 -1.68
C SER A 134 19.27 -2.28 -1.32
N ALA A 135 18.11 -2.82 -0.96
CA ALA A 135 17.04 -2.05 -0.33
C ALA A 135 17.39 -1.80 1.15
N ARG A 136 17.37 -0.52 1.55
CA ARG A 136 17.70 -0.05 2.90
C ARG A 136 16.43 0.48 3.56
N PRO A 137 16.03 -0.03 4.74
CA PRO A 137 14.88 0.51 5.45
C PRO A 137 15.22 1.92 5.94
N VAL A 138 14.30 2.87 5.73
CA VAL A 138 14.53 4.26 6.10
C VAL A 138 13.37 4.87 6.87
N LEU A 139 13.70 5.90 7.64
CA LEU A 139 12.78 6.80 8.33
C LEU A 139 13.05 8.23 7.85
N TRP A 140 12.02 8.89 7.33
CA TRP A 140 12.00 10.34 7.16
C TRP A 140 11.34 10.98 8.36
N SER A 141 12.08 11.85 9.06
CA SER A 141 11.58 12.57 10.22
C SER A 141 12.30 13.91 10.34
N GLY A 142 11.56 14.99 10.65
CA GLY A 142 12.14 16.33 10.76
C GLY A 142 12.77 16.86 9.48
N GLY A 143 12.33 16.37 8.32
CA GLY A 143 12.86 16.79 7.01
C GLY A 143 14.19 16.13 6.63
N SER A 144 14.60 15.04 7.30
CA SER A 144 15.80 14.28 6.92
C SER A 144 15.52 12.79 6.88
N VAL A 145 16.26 12.08 6.04
CA VAL A 145 16.20 10.62 5.89
C VAL A 145 17.31 9.95 6.72
N THR A 146 16.95 8.88 7.43
CA THR A 146 17.89 8.06 8.20
C THR A 146 17.72 6.59 7.83
N ASP A 147 18.83 5.88 7.65
CA ASP A 147 18.83 4.41 7.56
C ASP A 147 18.61 3.84 8.97
N VAL A 148 17.50 3.14 9.17
CA VAL A 148 17.11 2.60 10.50
C VAL A 148 17.74 1.25 10.81
N ASP A 149 18.43 0.63 9.85
CA ASP A 149 19.22 -0.58 10.09
C ASP A 149 20.58 -0.51 9.38
N PRO A 150 21.52 0.33 9.87
CA PRO A 150 22.86 0.46 9.28
C PRO A 150 23.73 -0.78 9.49
N SER A 151 23.30 -1.74 10.33
CA SER A 151 24.05 -3.00 10.54
C SER A 151 24.16 -3.86 9.27
N THR A 152 23.40 -3.50 8.23
CA THR A 152 23.37 -4.11 6.89
C THR A 152 24.45 -3.61 5.92
N ILE A 153 25.28 -2.63 6.29
CA ILE A 153 26.30 -2.08 5.39
C ILE A 153 27.28 -3.19 4.97
N GLY A 154 27.19 -3.61 3.71
CA GLY A 154 28.11 -4.57 3.08
C GLY A 154 27.56 -5.99 2.84
N ASN A 155 26.30 -6.28 3.19
CA ASN A 155 25.69 -7.58 2.90
C ASN A 155 24.56 -7.46 1.86
N ALA A 156 24.89 -7.74 0.59
CA ALA A 156 23.97 -7.62 -0.53
C ALA A 156 22.74 -8.55 -0.46
N ASP A 157 22.79 -9.61 0.36
CA ASP A 157 21.72 -10.60 0.51
C ASP A 157 20.64 -10.18 1.54
N MET A 158 20.77 -8.98 2.12
CA MET A 158 19.88 -8.45 3.17
C MET A 158 19.03 -7.29 2.65
N GLU A 159 18.17 -7.52 1.65
CA GLU A 159 17.10 -6.56 1.31
C GLU A 159 16.27 -6.25 2.56
N GLY A 160 16.21 -4.99 2.95
CA GLY A 160 15.45 -4.51 4.10
C GLY A 160 14.45 -3.42 3.72
N ALA A 161 13.24 -3.50 4.26
CA ALA A 161 12.23 -2.47 4.11
C ALA A 161 11.48 -2.26 5.43
N ALA A 162 11.20 -0.99 5.75
CA ALA A 162 10.24 -0.63 6.77
C ALA A 162 8.87 -0.51 6.12
N TYR A 163 7.89 -1.25 6.62
CA TYR A 163 6.56 -1.34 6.01
C TYR A 163 5.53 -0.49 6.72
N SER A 164 5.59 -0.42 8.06
CA SER A 164 4.60 0.31 8.84
C SER A 164 5.22 0.97 10.06
N ILE A 165 4.64 2.07 10.50
CA ILE A 165 5.04 2.84 11.68
C ILE A 165 3.80 3.24 12.47
N ASN A 166 3.79 2.96 13.78
CA ASN A 166 2.70 3.42 14.64
C ASN A 166 2.97 4.83 15.21
N ASP A 167 1.97 5.39 15.90
CA ASP A 167 2.07 6.71 16.52
C ASP A 167 3.04 6.79 17.72
N ARG A 168 3.58 5.64 18.17
CA ARG A 168 4.68 5.59 19.15
C ARG A 168 6.06 5.66 18.49
N GLY A 169 6.12 5.66 17.15
CA GLY A 169 7.36 5.62 16.39
C GLY A 169 8.01 4.24 16.33
N GLU A 170 7.26 3.18 16.65
CA GLU A 170 7.73 1.81 16.49
C GLU A 170 7.52 1.38 15.04
N ILE A 171 8.57 0.84 14.43
CA ILE A 171 8.61 0.54 13.00
C ILE A 171 8.59 -0.97 12.82
N PHE A 172 7.62 -1.48 12.09
CA PHE A 172 7.62 -2.85 11.60
C PHE A 172 8.26 -2.94 10.22
N GLY A 173 9.08 -3.97 10.02
CA GLY A 173 9.73 -4.20 8.76
C GLY A 173 10.20 -5.63 8.58
N ARG A 174 10.87 -5.85 7.44
CA ARG A 174 11.43 -7.14 7.04
C ARG A 174 12.85 -6.97 6.55
N GLN A 175 13.68 -7.94 6.86
CA GLN A 175 15.03 -8.08 6.32
C GLN A 175 15.22 -9.51 5.83
N SER A 176 15.53 -9.69 4.55
CA SER A 176 15.54 -11.00 3.89
C SER A 176 14.24 -11.74 4.19
N ILE A 177 14.23 -12.82 4.97
CA ILE A 177 13.00 -13.56 5.36
C ILE A 177 12.54 -13.25 6.79
N TYR A 178 13.27 -12.45 7.55
CA TYR A 178 13.01 -12.18 8.96
C TYR A 178 12.22 -10.90 9.18
N LEU A 179 11.21 -10.98 10.03
CA LEU A 179 10.43 -9.84 10.49
C LEU A 179 11.14 -9.15 11.66
N PHE A 180 11.05 -7.82 11.75
CA PHE A 180 11.61 -7.05 12.86
C PHE A 180 10.71 -5.90 13.29
N VAL A 181 10.85 -5.51 14.57
CA VAL A 181 10.47 -4.19 15.07
C VAL A 181 11.73 -3.37 15.34
N TYR A 182 11.70 -2.10 14.98
CA TYR A 182 12.64 -1.10 15.43
C TYR A 182 11.94 -0.11 16.35
N ALA A 183 12.42 0.02 17.59
CA ALA A 183 11.86 0.92 18.59
C ALA A 183 12.98 1.52 19.44
N GLY A 184 13.01 2.84 19.58
CA GLY A 184 13.96 3.54 20.46
C GLY A 184 15.45 3.25 20.17
N GLY A 185 15.81 3.01 18.91
CA GLY A 185 17.19 2.67 18.53
C GLY A 185 17.52 1.17 18.54
N VAL A 186 16.59 0.34 19.02
CA VAL A 186 16.81 -1.10 19.18
C VAL A 186 15.99 -1.87 18.15
N ARG A 187 16.65 -2.78 17.44
CA ARG A 187 16.02 -3.75 16.54
C ARG A 187 15.76 -5.06 17.27
N SER A 188 14.55 -5.59 17.16
CA SER A 188 14.14 -6.90 17.70
C SER A 188 13.51 -7.75 16.61
N GLN A 189 13.95 -9.01 16.48
CA GLN A 189 13.34 -9.95 15.54
C GLN A 189 11.99 -10.46 16.07
N ILE A 190 11.02 -10.62 15.17
CA ILE A 190 9.68 -11.14 15.48
C ILE A 190 9.59 -12.61 15.04
N GLY A 191 9.00 -13.47 15.87
CA GLY A 191 8.57 -14.80 15.46
C GLY A 191 9.63 -15.92 15.48
N GLY A 192 10.86 -15.64 15.96
CA GLY A 192 11.93 -16.64 16.06
C GLY A 192 12.51 -17.09 14.71
N THR A 193 13.27 -18.18 14.70
CA THR A 193 14.09 -18.63 13.55
C THR A 193 13.35 -19.39 12.45
N ASN A 194 12.05 -19.69 12.62
CA ASN A 194 11.25 -20.51 11.69
C ASN A 194 10.01 -19.79 11.14
N ILE A 195 9.98 -18.46 11.22
CA ILE A 195 8.90 -17.64 10.64
C ILE A 195 9.50 -16.80 9.52
N TYR A 196 9.02 -17.09 8.32
CA TYR A 196 9.51 -16.45 7.11
C TYR A 196 8.41 -15.58 6.53
N ALA A 197 8.69 -14.28 6.43
CA ALA A 197 7.84 -13.37 5.68
C ALA A 197 7.85 -13.75 4.20
N THR A 198 6.66 -13.83 3.63
CA THR A 198 6.46 -14.33 2.27
C THR A 198 6.25 -13.23 1.26
N ASP A 199 5.89 -12.03 1.73
CA ASP A 199 5.61 -10.87 0.93
C ASP A 199 6.19 -9.60 1.57
N ARG A 200 5.84 -8.45 0.98
CA ARG A 200 6.37 -7.13 1.34
C ARG A 200 5.31 -6.29 2.06
N PHE A 201 4.50 -6.94 2.90
CA PHE A 201 3.34 -6.32 3.54
C PHE A 201 3.22 -6.71 5.00
N GLY A 202 2.43 -5.93 5.73
CA GLY A 202 2.16 -6.08 7.15
C GLY A 202 2.25 -4.74 7.87
N ALA A 203 1.64 -4.69 9.04
CA ALA A 203 1.42 -3.46 9.77
C ALA A 203 1.60 -3.63 11.27
N ILE A 204 1.86 -2.52 11.97
CA ILE A 204 1.95 -2.47 13.42
C ILE A 204 0.98 -1.40 13.95
N ASN A 205 0.13 -1.77 14.90
CA ASN A 205 -0.75 -0.78 15.54
C ASN A 205 -0.09 -0.15 16.79
N VAL A 206 -0.78 0.83 17.37
CA VAL A 206 -0.34 1.55 18.58
C VAL A 206 -0.21 0.68 19.83
N ARG A 207 -0.72 -0.57 19.81
CA ARG A 207 -0.55 -1.56 20.89
C ARG A 207 0.67 -2.48 20.67
N ALA A 208 1.47 -2.22 19.63
CA ALA A 208 2.52 -3.12 19.13
C ALA A 208 1.98 -4.51 18.76
N GLU A 209 0.73 -4.60 18.32
CA GLU A 209 0.26 -5.80 17.65
C GLU A 209 0.65 -5.72 16.19
N ILE A 210 1.09 -6.85 15.63
CA ILE A 210 1.67 -6.90 14.30
C ILE A 210 0.92 -7.90 13.46
N VAL A 211 0.60 -7.52 12.23
CA VAL A 211 0.10 -8.43 11.21
C VAL A 211 1.11 -8.60 10.09
N ALA A 212 1.26 -9.82 9.60
CA ALA A 212 2.12 -10.14 8.47
C ALA A 212 1.77 -11.51 7.88
N ASN A 213 2.25 -11.78 6.67
CA ASN A 213 2.01 -13.05 5.99
C ASN A 213 3.24 -13.94 6.08
N ALA A 214 3.12 -15.05 6.80
CA ALA A 214 4.26 -15.91 7.07
C ALA A 214 3.96 -17.40 6.90
N MET A 215 4.99 -18.12 6.44
CA MET A 215 4.98 -19.59 6.44
C MET A 215 5.24 -20.14 7.84
N ALA A 216 4.60 -21.25 8.19
CA ALA A 216 5.18 -22.21 9.13
C ALA A 216 5.62 -23.44 8.32
N SER A 217 6.58 -24.21 8.82
CA SER A 217 7.12 -25.42 8.17
C SER A 217 6.01 -26.24 7.47
N GLY A 218 6.01 -26.27 6.12
CA GLY A 218 4.92 -26.89 5.35
C GLY A 218 4.42 -26.14 4.10
N PHE A 219 5.06 -25.04 3.69
CA PHE A 219 4.79 -24.25 2.46
C PHE A 219 3.49 -23.44 2.37
N ASP A 220 2.58 -23.54 3.34
CA ASP A 220 1.38 -22.69 3.37
C ASP A 220 1.71 -21.29 3.92
N THR A 221 1.47 -20.27 3.10
CA THR A 221 1.46 -18.86 3.52
C THR A 221 0.13 -18.56 4.20
N ARG A 222 0.14 -17.90 5.36
CA ARG A 222 -1.09 -17.51 6.07
C ARG A 222 -0.97 -16.10 6.63
N ALA A 223 -2.12 -15.43 6.68
CA ALA A 223 -2.30 -14.19 7.40
C ALA A 223 -2.21 -14.46 8.90
N ARG A 224 -1.40 -13.67 9.60
CA ARG A 224 -1.09 -13.89 11.02
C ARG A 224 -1.08 -12.62 11.82
N LEU A 225 -1.38 -12.77 13.10
CA LEU A 225 -1.37 -11.73 14.11
C LEU A 225 -0.42 -12.12 15.24
N TRP A 226 0.43 -11.19 15.64
CA TRP A 226 1.37 -11.30 16.73
C TRP A 226 0.99 -10.30 17.84
N LYS A 227 0.78 -10.79 19.07
CA LYS A 227 0.40 -9.98 20.24
C LYS A 227 1.40 -10.13 21.40
N GLY A 228 1.39 -9.18 22.32
CA GLY A 228 2.09 -9.30 23.61
C GLY A 228 3.57 -8.93 23.59
N TYR A 229 3.99 -7.96 22.77
CA TYR A 229 5.36 -7.45 22.82
C TYR A 229 5.70 -6.86 24.19
N TYR A 230 6.75 -7.38 24.84
CA TYR A 230 7.33 -6.81 26.06
C TYR A 230 8.78 -6.38 25.79
N PRO A 231 9.05 -5.07 25.59
CA PRO A 231 10.42 -4.58 25.48
C PRO A 231 11.19 -4.90 26.77
N GLY A 232 12.25 -5.71 26.66
CA GLY A 232 13.13 -6.07 27.79
C GLY A 232 13.03 -7.52 28.28
N ASP A 233 12.10 -8.33 27.77
CA ASP A 233 12.09 -9.78 28.02
C ASP A 233 13.08 -10.49 27.06
N PRO A 234 14.14 -11.16 27.54
CA PRO A 234 15.09 -11.88 26.70
C PRO A 234 14.48 -13.09 25.97
N THR A 235 13.24 -13.48 26.30
CA THR A 235 12.48 -14.48 25.56
C THR A 235 11.64 -13.87 24.42
N GLY A 236 11.22 -12.60 24.53
CA GLY A 236 10.72 -11.78 23.42
C GLY A 236 9.63 -12.38 22.54
N TYR A 237 8.79 -13.28 23.07
CA TYR A 237 7.83 -14.00 22.25
C TYR A 237 6.56 -13.19 22.08
N TYR A 238 6.30 -12.78 20.85
CA TYR A 238 4.93 -12.50 20.43
C TYR A 238 4.14 -13.81 20.41
N GLU A 239 2.95 -13.82 21.03
CA GLU A 239 1.98 -14.88 20.82
C GLU A 239 1.44 -14.77 19.40
N ARG A 240 1.48 -15.89 18.67
CA ARG A 240 1.12 -15.96 17.25
C ARG A 240 -0.26 -16.59 17.09
N PHE A 241 -1.13 -15.90 16.39
CA PHE A 241 -2.48 -16.32 16.04
C PHE A 241 -2.60 -16.39 14.52
N ASP A 242 -3.11 -17.50 13.99
CA ASP A 242 -3.48 -17.55 12.59
C ASP A 242 -4.84 -16.86 12.41
N LEU A 243 -4.93 -15.95 11.44
CA LEU A 243 -6.19 -15.30 11.09
C LEU A 243 -7.06 -16.29 10.32
N ALA A 244 -8.33 -16.42 10.70
CA ALA A 244 -9.22 -17.44 10.15
C ALA A 244 -9.45 -17.25 8.65
N LEU A 245 -9.70 -18.35 7.94
CA LEU A 245 -10.15 -18.29 6.55
C LEU A 245 -11.66 -18.08 6.49
N LEU A 246 -12.13 -17.50 5.38
CA LEU A 246 -13.54 -17.59 5.04
C LEU A 246 -13.95 -19.05 4.80
N PRO A 247 -15.25 -19.41 4.94
CA PRO A 247 -15.72 -20.77 4.68
C PRO A 247 -15.27 -21.29 3.31
N GLY A 248 -14.59 -22.44 3.28
CA GLY A 248 -14.03 -23.02 2.05
C GLY A 248 -12.76 -22.35 1.53
N GLY A 249 -12.18 -21.41 2.27
CA GLY A 249 -10.94 -20.74 1.93
C GLY A 249 -9.73 -21.67 2.00
N THR A 250 -8.76 -21.41 1.12
CA THR A 250 -7.50 -22.17 1.02
C THR A 250 -6.28 -21.29 1.21
N ASP A 251 -6.39 -19.97 1.09
CA ASP A 251 -5.29 -19.00 1.29
C ASP A 251 -5.82 -17.66 1.86
N SER A 252 -4.92 -16.84 2.39
CA SER A 252 -5.23 -15.53 2.96
C SER A 252 -4.00 -14.64 3.03
N ARG A 253 -4.18 -13.33 2.84
CA ARG A 253 -3.20 -12.31 3.19
C ARG A 253 -3.80 -11.17 3.99
N VAL A 254 -3.02 -10.64 4.92
CA VAL A 254 -3.32 -9.44 5.72
C VAL A 254 -2.34 -8.32 5.34
N TYR A 255 -2.83 -7.09 5.31
CA TYR A 255 -2.03 -5.92 4.93
C TYR A 255 -1.94 -4.91 6.05
N ASP A 256 -3.04 -4.67 6.77
CA ASP A 256 -3.17 -3.56 7.70
C ASP A 256 -3.91 -3.95 8.99
N ILE A 257 -3.66 -3.22 10.08
CA ILE A 257 -4.27 -3.43 11.40
C ILE A 257 -4.53 -2.07 12.08
N ASN A 258 -5.76 -1.86 12.57
CA ASN A 258 -6.13 -0.63 13.26
C ASN A 258 -5.81 -0.69 14.77
N ALA A 259 -6.06 0.41 15.49
CA ALA A 259 -5.80 0.52 16.92
C ALA A 259 -6.70 -0.38 17.78
N SER A 260 -7.83 -0.87 17.26
CA SER A 260 -8.73 -1.81 17.93
C SER A 260 -8.29 -3.28 17.75
N GLY A 261 -7.35 -3.55 16.84
CA GLY A 261 -6.81 -4.87 16.51
C GLY A 261 -7.56 -5.57 15.38
N GLU A 262 -8.48 -4.88 14.73
CA GLU A 262 -9.12 -5.37 13.50
C GLU A 262 -8.14 -5.21 12.33
N SER A 263 -8.14 -6.20 11.44
CA SER A 263 -7.16 -6.27 10.36
C SER A 263 -7.83 -6.43 9.00
N ALA A 264 -7.28 -5.81 7.96
CA ALA A 264 -7.80 -5.88 6.60
C ALA A 264 -6.92 -6.74 5.69
N GLY A 265 -7.57 -7.45 4.76
CA GLY A 265 -6.89 -8.21 3.74
C GLY A 265 -7.82 -8.98 2.84
N TRP A 266 -7.42 -10.18 2.45
CA TRP A 266 -8.23 -11.06 1.63
C TRP A 266 -8.10 -12.54 2.01
N SER A 267 -9.12 -13.31 1.65
CA SER A 267 -9.10 -14.78 1.68
C SER A 267 -9.49 -15.34 0.30
N TYR A 268 -8.75 -16.35 -0.14
CA TYR A 268 -8.96 -17.01 -1.43
C TYR A 268 -9.71 -18.32 -1.25
N SER A 269 -10.67 -18.58 -2.13
CA SER A 269 -11.45 -19.82 -2.17
C SER A 269 -11.76 -20.22 -3.62
N SER A 270 -12.56 -21.27 -3.81
CA SER A 270 -13.03 -21.70 -5.14
C SER A 270 -13.89 -20.65 -5.86
N VAL A 271 -14.44 -19.66 -5.16
CA VAL A 271 -15.24 -18.56 -5.74
C VAL A 271 -14.40 -17.30 -6.01
N GLY A 272 -13.08 -17.35 -5.80
CA GLY A 272 -12.14 -16.25 -6.00
C GLY A 272 -11.62 -15.62 -4.70
N SER A 273 -10.88 -14.53 -4.84
CA SER A 273 -10.42 -13.70 -3.71
C SER A 273 -11.57 -12.82 -3.20
N ARG A 274 -11.70 -12.72 -1.88
CA ARG A 274 -12.67 -11.86 -1.20
C ARG A 274 -11.94 -10.98 -0.19
N ALA A 275 -12.28 -9.70 -0.17
CA ALA A 275 -11.85 -8.78 0.86
C ALA A 275 -12.40 -9.22 2.23
N VAL A 276 -11.54 -9.17 3.24
CA VAL A 276 -11.83 -9.63 4.59
C VAL A 276 -11.49 -8.56 5.62
N LEU A 277 -12.36 -8.43 6.62
CA LEU A 277 -12.04 -7.81 7.90
C LEU A 277 -11.93 -8.91 8.94
N TRP A 278 -10.77 -9.05 9.57
CA TRP A 278 -10.61 -9.88 10.76
C TRP A 278 -10.85 -9.04 12.00
N ASN A 279 -11.64 -9.55 12.95
CA ASN A 279 -11.73 -8.93 14.25
C ASN A 279 -10.46 -9.16 15.09
N SER A 280 -10.37 -8.56 16.27
CA SER A 280 -9.22 -8.69 17.16
C SER A 280 -8.90 -10.13 17.57
N ASP A 281 -9.86 -11.05 17.49
CA ASP A 281 -9.68 -12.47 17.82
C ASP A 281 -9.32 -13.31 16.58
N GLY A 282 -9.21 -12.68 15.41
CA GLY A 282 -8.87 -13.32 14.16
C GLY A 282 -10.04 -13.98 13.43
N ALA A 283 -11.30 -13.72 13.83
CA ALA A 283 -12.46 -14.21 13.12
C ALA A 283 -12.70 -13.39 11.84
N ALA A 284 -12.85 -14.07 10.70
CA ALA A 284 -12.98 -13.45 9.39
C ALA A 284 -14.42 -13.04 9.05
N GLN A 285 -14.59 -11.84 8.53
CA GLN A 285 -15.82 -11.34 7.93
C GLN A 285 -15.62 -11.10 6.43
N ASP A 286 -16.48 -11.68 5.59
CA ASP A 286 -16.54 -11.39 4.15
C ASP A 286 -17.15 -10.00 3.93
N LEU A 287 -16.47 -9.17 3.13
CA LEU A 287 -16.89 -7.80 2.83
C LEU A 287 -17.67 -7.69 1.51
N GLY A 288 -17.71 -8.76 0.71
CA GLY A 288 -18.36 -8.79 -0.60
C GLY A 288 -17.49 -8.22 -1.73
N HIS A 289 -18.14 -7.75 -2.80
CA HIS A 289 -17.52 -7.23 -4.02
C HIS A 289 -18.48 -6.27 -4.76
N LEU A 290 -17.97 -5.46 -5.69
CA LEU A 290 -18.74 -4.48 -6.47
C LEU A 290 -19.52 -5.10 -7.66
N GLY A 291 -19.91 -6.38 -7.54
CA GLY A 291 -20.66 -7.10 -8.57
C GLY A 291 -19.84 -7.98 -9.52
N GLY A 292 -18.50 -7.95 -9.45
CA GLY A 292 -17.64 -8.91 -10.15
C GLY A 292 -17.30 -10.16 -9.32
N ALA A 293 -16.12 -10.77 -9.53
CA ALA A 293 -15.71 -12.01 -8.87
C ALA A 293 -14.50 -11.85 -7.94
N TYR A 294 -14.00 -10.63 -7.74
CA TYR A 294 -12.75 -10.33 -7.06
C TYR A 294 -12.90 -9.12 -6.12
N SER A 295 -12.33 -9.24 -4.92
CA SER A 295 -12.08 -8.12 -4.02
C SER A 295 -10.89 -8.40 -3.10
N GLU A 296 -10.14 -7.35 -2.75
CA GLU A 296 -9.07 -7.38 -1.76
C GLU A 296 -9.13 -6.12 -0.90
N GLY A 297 -9.07 -6.26 0.43
CA GLY A 297 -8.90 -5.14 1.36
C GLY A 297 -7.41 -4.84 1.56
N TYR A 298 -7.04 -3.57 1.57
CA TYR A 298 -5.65 -3.12 1.75
C TYR A 298 -5.44 -2.29 3.00
N GLY A 299 -6.38 -1.39 3.33
CA GLY A 299 -6.27 -0.49 4.49
C GLY A 299 -7.50 -0.54 5.39
N THR A 300 -7.31 -0.29 6.69
CA THR A 300 -8.37 -0.20 7.69
C THR A 300 -8.15 1.00 8.62
N ASN A 301 -9.22 1.49 9.24
CA ASN A 301 -9.15 2.58 10.22
C ASN A 301 -9.87 2.23 11.54
N ASP A 302 -9.82 3.12 12.53
CA ASP A 302 -10.39 2.91 13.86
C ASP A 302 -11.92 3.01 13.91
N ARG A 303 -12.57 3.17 12.74
CA ARG A 303 -14.03 3.12 12.58
C ARG A 303 -14.49 1.83 11.91
N SER A 304 -13.61 0.84 11.82
CA SER A 304 -13.86 -0.45 11.18
C SER A 304 -14.25 -0.29 9.71
N GLU A 305 -13.73 0.74 9.04
CA GLU A 305 -13.85 0.89 7.59
C GLU A 305 -12.69 0.19 6.90
N VAL A 306 -12.94 -0.41 5.74
CA VAL A 306 -11.90 -1.06 4.93
C VAL A 306 -11.91 -0.46 3.53
N VAL A 307 -10.74 -0.13 3.01
CA VAL A 307 -10.57 0.25 1.60
C VAL A 307 -9.74 -0.78 0.86
N GLY A 308 -9.91 -0.83 -0.45
CA GLY A 308 -9.23 -1.81 -1.27
C GLY A 308 -9.53 -1.68 -2.75
N THR A 309 -9.50 -2.81 -3.45
CA THR A 309 -9.90 -2.92 -4.85
C THR A 309 -10.93 -4.03 -5.04
N SER A 310 -11.89 -3.85 -5.95
CA SER A 310 -12.87 -4.86 -6.29
C SER A 310 -13.26 -4.75 -7.76
N SER A 311 -13.44 -5.90 -8.40
CA SER A 311 -13.98 -5.96 -9.75
C SER A 311 -15.44 -5.52 -9.76
N ILE A 312 -15.79 -4.58 -10.63
CA ILE A 312 -17.17 -4.20 -10.94
C ILE A 312 -17.82 -5.20 -11.92
N ALA A 313 -19.12 -5.07 -12.15
CA ALA A 313 -19.88 -5.99 -13.02
C ALA A 313 -19.36 -6.09 -14.47
N SER A 314 -18.75 -5.03 -15.00
CA SER A 314 -18.12 -5.01 -16.33
C SER A 314 -16.70 -5.60 -16.35
N GLY A 315 -16.12 -5.90 -15.19
CA GLY A 315 -14.85 -6.61 -15.03
C GLY A 315 -13.63 -5.73 -14.75
N GLU A 316 -13.77 -4.40 -14.78
CA GLU A 316 -12.73 -3.47 -14.34
C GLU A 316 -12.57 -3.48 -12.82
N ASP A 317 -11.37 -3.16 -12.34
CA ASP A 317 -11.10 -3.07 -10.91
C ASP A 317 -11.20 -1.62 -10.44
N HIS A 318 -12.07 -1.38 -9.48
CA HIS A 318 -12.27 -0.07 -8.86
C HIS A 318 -11.88 -0.09 -7.39
N ALA A 319 -11.39 1.05 -6.92
CA ALA A 319 -11.22 1.32 -5.51
C ALA A 319 -12.59 1.24 -4.81
N PHE A 320 -12.62 0.66 -3.61
CA PHE A 320 -13.84 0.62 -2.80
C PHE A 320 -13.61 1.17 -1.40
N LEU A 321 -14.70 1.59 -0.77
CA LEU A 321 -14.83 1.79 0.68
C LEU A 321 -15.92 0.86 1.20
N TRP A 322 -15.58 0.02 2.17
CA TRP A 322 -16.52 -0.77 2.93
C TRP A 322 -16.73 -0.11 4.30
N SER A 323 -17.99 0.13 4.64
CA SER A 323 -18.38 0.73 5.93
C SER A 323 -19.78 0.25 6.31
N GLY A 324 -19.94 -0.18 7.57
CA GLY A 324 -21.25 -0.59 8.10
C GLY A 324 -21.94 -1.70 7.31
N GLY A 325 -21.19 -2.65 6.74
CA GLY A 325 -21.75 -3.76 5.95
C GLY A 325 -21.99 -3.46 4.47
N THR A 326 -21.65 -2.27 3.99
CA THR A 326 -21.86 -1.86 2.59
C THR A 326 -20.53 -1.56 1.91
N MET A 327 -20.29 -2.17 0.75
CA MET A 327 -19.19 -1.84 -0.15
C MET A 327 -19.64 -0.77 -1.16
N THR A 328 -18.93 0.36 -1.19
CA THR A 328 -19.19 1.51 -2.06
C THR A 328 -18.06 1.65 -3.07
N ASP A 329 -18.40 1.77 -4.35
CA ASP A 329 -17.46 2.09 -5.42
C ASP A 329 -16.95 3.53 -5.27
N LEU A 330 -15.64 3.72 -5.24
CA LEU A 330 -14.97 5.02 -5.17
C LEU A 330 -14.62 5.60 -6.56
N GLY A 331 -14.70 4.77 -7.61
CA GLY A 331 -14.48 5.16 -9.00
C GLY A 331 -13.02 5.42 -9.38
N THR A 332 -12.84 6.04 -10.53
CA THR A 332 -11.53 6.39 -11.12
C THR A 332 -11.44 7.88 -11.42
N LEU A 333 -10.23 8.37 -11.68
CA LEU A 333 -9.97 9.67 -12.31
C LEU A 333 -10.56 9.72 -13.73
#